data_AF-A0A6A5EU20-F1
#
_entry.id   AF-A0A6A5EU20-F1
#
_cell.length_a   1.000
_cell.length_b   1.000
_cell.length_c   1.000
_cell.angle_alpha   90.00
_cell.angle_beta   90.00
_cell.angle_gamma   90.00
#
_symmetry.space_group_name_H-M   'P 1'
#
loop_
_entity.id
_entity.type
_entity.pdbx_description
1 polymer ?
#
loop_
_entity_poly.entity_id
_entity_poly.type
_entity_poly.pdbx_seq_one_letter_code
_entity_poly.pdbx_strand_id
1 'polypeptide(L)'
;MSPALTRSAPSELNHWWSQLRFRLQNKKGWNQMLDESFLLHTKCINDNSLLYAANKNSVASIHKLLSCPSTNVFERGALGETALHVSVMADNLEAAVALMDAAPELINEPMTAEIFQGVTPLHIAVLSQNINLVRHLISRGADVTAPRVTGLFFRKRRGGLVYYGEHILSFAACAGNKDIISMLIDAGASTRVQDERGNTVLHILVLQPNRTIACQALDLIMARDAELDQPVPLDMVPNKRGLTTFKLAAKKGNTVVFQQLVNKRRVVQWNMGPLTSMLYDLTEIDSWADSMSVLELIVVSPHREPRRILELTPVRQLVNLKWNLYGKHYFRVLLFVYLLYIWIFTMCCVFRPIMDIPVSNNTQDKTVMIQKPLNESYVTHADHLRLVGEIISVLGAVVILLLEIPDMLRVGAKHYFGQTALGGPFHVIFISYACLVVILCVFRVCSVQAEKEVMALCLVLCWTNVLYFARGFEMFGPYVIMIQKVSYTIFAFVLLVNLLIAMMCETQVRVAEERDELWRTQVVATTLMLERRLPRRLWPRLGMCGLDYGLSDSWYLRVQTDRNQKHNQTPQNQNPDQPLQDQDQNLTQELQIQELQFVRAELQQLGFMIQKLVQNRTRSDSGSQIFV
;
A
#
# COMPACT_ATOMS: atom_id res chain seq x y z
N MET A 1 16.07 20.87 0.23
CA MET A 1 16.98 19.71 0.23
C MET A 1 16.15 18.44 0.08
N SER A 2 16.19 17.84 -1.10
CA SER A 2 15.50 16.58 -1.41
C SER A 2 16.12 15.42 -0.62
N PRO A 3 15.36 14.56 0.08
CA PRO A 3 15.93 13.35 0.61
C PRO A 3 16.22 12.40 -0.56
N ALA A 4 17.47 11.97 -0.66
CA ALA A 4 17.92 11.00 -1.65
C ALA A 4 17.16 9.67 -1.46
N LEU A 5 16.54 9.19 -2.53
CA LEU A 5 15.90 7.86 -2.66
C LEU A 5 16.89 6.68 -2.56
N THR A 6 18.09 6.91 -2.05
CA THR A 6 19.16 5.93 -1.94
C THR A 6 19.52 5.73 -0.48
N ARG A 7 18.87 4.77 0.19
CA ARG A 7 19.40 3.95 1.30
C ARG A 7 18.28 3.12 1.96
N SER A 8 17.76 2.13 1.24
CA SER A 8 17.05 0.98 1.85
C SER A 8 17.70 -0.36 1.50
N ALA A 9 18.66 -0.38 0.57
CA ALA A 9 19.39 -1.58 0.18
C ALA A 9 20.09 -2.29 1.36
N PRO A 10 20.77 -1.62 2.32
CA PRO A 10 21.45 -2.34 3.40
C PRO A 10 20.47 -2.99 4.39
N SER A 11 19.33 -2.35 4.70
CA SER A 11 18.32 -2.93 5.58
C SER A 11 17.53 -4.05 4.92
N GLU A 12 17.23 -3.93 3.62
CA GLU A 12 16.57 -5.02 2.89
C GLU A 12 17.53 -6.19 2.63
N LEU A 13 18.83 -5.92 2.42
CA LEU A 13 19.86 -6.95 2.35
C LEU A 13 20.05 -7.62 3.71
N ASN A 14 20.13 -6.89 4.83
CA ASN A 14 20.18 -7.51 6.15
C ASN A 14 18.91 -8.31 6.47
N HIS A 15 17.74 -7.83 6.07
CA HIS A 15 16.48 -8.57 6.21
C HIS A 15 16.50 -9.84 5.36
N TRP A 16 16.89 -9.74 4.09
CA TRP A 16 17.02 -10.89 3.18
C TRP A 16 18.06 -11.89 3.70
N TRP A 17 19.21 -11.42 4.20
CA TRP A 17 20.25 -12.25 4.81
C TRP A 17 19.79 -12.90 6.11
N SER A 18 19.07 -12.21 6.98
CA SER A 18 18.50 -12.80 8.20
C SER A 18 17.44 -13.85 7.85
N GLN A 19 16.63 -13.62 6.82
CA GLN A 19 15.60 -14.54 6.38
C GLN A 19 16.18 -15.75 5.64
N LEU A 20 17.22 -15.54 4.84
CA LEU A 20 17.98 -16.60 4.18
C LEU A 20 18.75 -17.41 5.23
N ARG A 21 19.44 -16.75 6.18
CA ARG A 21 20.11 -17.40 7.30
C ARG A 21 19.12 -18.21 8.13
N PHE A 22 17.95 -17.67 8.45
CA PHE A 22 16.88 -18.40 9.13
C PHE A 22 16.39 -19.61 8.31
N ARG A 23 16.14 -19.46 7.00
CA ARG A 23 15.74 -20.58 6.13
C ARG A 23 16.84 -21.64 5.95
N LEU A 24 18.10 -21.22 6.01
CA LEU A 24 19.27 -22.10 5.88
C LEU A 24 19.61 -22.79 7.20
N GLN A 25 19.44 -22.11 8.34
CA GLN A 25 19.63 -22.67 9.69
C GLN A 25 18.44 -23.56 10.08
N ASN A 26 17.21 -23.16 9.76
CA ASN A 26 16.00 -23.95 9.98
C ASN A 26 15.58 -24.60 8.67
N LYS A 27 16.08 -25.81 8.42
CA LYS A 27 15.61 -26.68 7.30
C LYS A 27 14.11 -27.01 7.39
N LYS A 28 13.47 -26.73 8.53
CA LYS A 28 12.05 -26.93 8.84
C LYS A 28 11.23 -25.69 8.46
N GLY A 29 9.99 -25.88 8.01
CA GLY A 29 9.08 -24.76 7.73
C GLY A 29 8.78 -23.92 8.98
N TRP A 30 8.42 -22.65 8.83
CA TRP A 30 8.16 -21.73 9.96
C TRP A 30 7.10 -22.27 10.94
N ASN A 31 6.02 -22.85 10.43
CA ASN A 31 4.96 -23.47 11.24
C ASN A 31 5.50 -24.65 12.06
N GLN A 32 6.31 -25.51 11.44
CA GLN A 32 6.92 -26.64 12.15
C GLN A 32 7.86 -26.19 13.27
N MET A 33 8.60 -25.10 13.07
CA MET A 33 9.42 -24.51 14.13
C MET A 33 8.56 -23.98 15.28
N LEU A 34 7.45 -23.30 14.97
CA LEU A 34 6.50 -22.81 15.97
C LEU A 34 5.93 -23.99 16.78
N ASP A 35 5.42 -25.03 16.11
CA ASP A 35 4.84 -26.21 16.75
C ASP A 35 5.84 -26.88 17.71
N GLU A 36 7.09 -27.07 17.26
CA GLU A 36 8.16 -27.62 18.10
C GLU A 36 8.44 -26.72 19.32
N SER A 37 8.48 -25.40 19.13
CA SER A 37 8.71 -24.46 20.22
C SER A 37 7.59 -24.48 21.26
N PHE A 38 6.33 -24.61 20.84
CA PHE A 38 5.18 -24.67 21.76
C PHE A 38 5.07 -26.02 22.49
N LEU A 39 5.40 -27.12 21.83
CA LEU A 39 5.50 -28.43 22.48
C LEU A 39 6.60 -28.43 23.55
N LEU A 40 7.78 -27.86 23.23
CA LEU A 40 8.87 -27.69 24.19
C LEU A 40 8.47 -26.78 25.35
N HIS A 41 7.77 -25.68 25.07
CA HIS A 41 7.27 -24.77 26.10
C HIS A 41 6.35 -25.49 27.09
N THR A 42 5.39 -26.28 26.60
CA THR A 42 4.48 -27.06 27.45
C THR A 42 5.23 -28.08 28.30
N LYS A 43 6.24 -28.74 27.71
CA LYS A 43 7.09 -29.69 28.42
C LYS A 43 7.88 -29.00 29.55
N CYS A 44 8.58 -27.91 29.24
CA CYS A 44 9.39 -27.16 30.20
C CYS A 44 8.57 -26.59 31.36
N ILE A 45 7.33 -26.11 31.10
CA ILE A 45 6.43 -25.66 32.17
C ILE A 45 6.09 -26.79 33.13
N ASN A 46 5.88 -28.02 32.64
CA ASN A 46 5.55 -29.16 33.48
C ASN A 46 6.76 -29.73 34.22
N ASP A 47 7.95 -29.67 33.61
CA ASP A 47 9.19 -30.18 34.21
C ASP A 47 9.71 -29.25 35.32
N ASN A 48 9.51 -27.93 35.20
CA ASN A 48 9.93 -26.97 36.20
C ASN A 48 8.84 -26.71 37.26
N SER A 49 9.15 -27.04 38.52
CA SER A 49 8.24 -26.87 39.66
C SER A 49 7.72 -25.44 39.87
N LEU A 50 8.56 -24.40 39.66
CA LEU A 50 8.17 -23.01 39.86
C LEU A 50 7.27 -22.51 38.72
N LEU A 51 7.62 -22.85 37.47
CA LEU A 51 6.78 -22.51 36.30
C LEU A 51 5.42 -23.23 36.38
N TYR A 52 5.42 -24.49 36.81
CA TYR A 52 4.19 -25.25 37.02
C TYR A 52 3.30 -24.62 38.08
N ALA A 53 3.86 -24.24 39.24
CA ALA A 53 3.12 -23.60 40.31
C ALA A 53 2.52 -22.25 39.88
N ALA A 54 3.28 -21.46 39.10
CA ALA A 54 2.82 -20.21 38.49
C ALA A 54 1.68 -20.42 37.49
N ASN A 55 1.76 -21.48 36.67
CA ASN A 55 0.70 -21.84 35.71
C ASN A 55 -0.58 -22.35 36.38
N LYS A 56 -0.47 -22.99 37.56
CA LYS A 56 -1.61 -23.56 38.31
C LYS A 56 -2.23 -22.63 39.36
N ASN A 57 -1.80 -21.37 39.43
CA ASN A 57 -2.20 -20.40 40.44
C ASN A 57 -1.94 -20.87 41.90
N SER A 58 -0.88 -21.65 42.15
CA SER A 58 -0.62 -22.22 43.48
C SER A 58 0.25 -21.30 44.34
N VAL A 59 -0.36 -20.27 44.92
CA VAL A 59 0.33 -19.23 45.74
C VAL A 59 1.13 -19.83 46.90
N ALA A 60 0.55 -20.80 47.63
CA ALA A 60 1.24 -21.45 48.75
C ALA A 60 2.51 -22.22 48.30
N SER A 61 2.47 -22.85 47.12
CA SER A 61 3.62 -23.54 46.55
C SER A 61 4.68 -22.55 46.10
N ILE A 62 4.29 -21.41 45.51
CA ILE A 62 5.20 -20.33 45.11
C ILE A 62 5.96 -19.81 46.33
N HIS A 63 5.28 -19.46 47.43
CA HIS A 63 5.96 -18.99 48.64
C HIS A 63 6.91 -20.04 49.23
N LYS A 64 6.53 -21.32 49.24
CA LYS A 64 7.41 -22.40 49.70
C LYS A 64 8.64 -22.55 48.80
N LEU A 65 8.45 -22.56 47.49
CA LEU A 65 9.54 -22.68 46.53
C LEU A 65 10.49 -21.48 46.62
N LEU A 66 9.98 -20.26 46.75
CA LEU A 66 10.80 -19.05 46.89
C LEU A 66 11.51 -18.97 48.24
N SER A 67 10.98 -19.61 49.29
CA SER A 67 11.67 -19.72 50.58
C SER A 67 12.87 -20.68 50.54
N CYS A 68 12.93 -21.56 49.55
CA CYS A 68 14.05 -22.48 49.37
C CYS A 68 15.23 -21.77 48.67
N PRO A 69 16.42 -21.72 49.27
CA PRO A 69 17.59 -21.07 48.66
C PRO A 69 18.09 -21.77 47.39
N SER A 70 17.67 -23.02 47.15
CA SER A 70 17.99 -23.79 45.94
C SER A 70 17.17 -23.39 44.71
N THR A 71 16.09 -22.62 44.88
CA THR A 71 15.19 -22.28 43.78
C THR A 71 15.74 -21.12 42.98
N ASN A 72 16.04 -21.35 41.70
CA ASN A 72 16.45 -20.29 40.80
C ASN A 72 15.23 -19.53 40.27
N VAL A 73 15.04 -18.31 40.75
CA VAL A 73 13.92 -17.43 40.37
C VAL A 73 14.00 -17.01 38.89
N PHE A 74 15.19 -16.98 38.30
CA PHE A 74 15.44 -16.63 36.91
C PHE A 74 15.45 -17.82 35.96
N GLU A 75 15.01 -19.00 36.43
CA GLU A 75 14.92 -20.17 35.56
C GLU A 75 13.99 -19.87 34.37
N ARG A 76 14.47 -20.22 33.17
CA ARG A 76 13.82 -19.88 31.91
C ARG A 76 13.20 -21.12 31.29
N GLY A 77 12.00 -20.96 30.76
CA GLY A 77 11.37 -21.98 29.91
C GLY A 77 11.87 -21.95 28.46
N ALA A 78 11.20 -22.70 27.59
CA ALA A 78 11.63 -22.89 26.20
C ALA A 78 11.58 -21.60 25.35
N LEU A 79 10.74 -20.64 25.73
CA LEU A 79 10.60 -19.33 25.07
C LEU A 79 11.44 -18.25 25.79
N GLY A 80 12.26 -18.61 26.76
CA GLY A 80 13.03 -17.65 27.56
C GLY A 80 12.19 -16.90 28.60
N GLU A 81 11.00 -17.42 28.90
CA GLU A 81 10.03 -16.87 29.86
C GLU A 81 10.41 -17.19 31.30
N THR A 82 10.06 -16.30 32.24
CA THR A 82 10.18 -16.52 33.70
C THR A 82 8.85 -16.97 34.29
N ALA A 83 8.86 -17.36 35.57
CA ALA A 83 7.62 -17.70 36.30
C ALA A 83 6.57 -16.59 36.25
N LEU A 84 6.99 -15.32 36.28
CA LEU A 84 6.08 -14.18 36.18
C LEU A 84 5.39 -14.12 34.80
N HIS A 85 6.14 -14.32 33.72
CA HIS A 85 5.55 -14.38 32.37
C HIS A 85 4.49 -15.49 32.26
N VAL A 86 4.77 -16.67 32.81
CA VAL A 86 3.83 -17.81 32.80
C VAL A 86 2.57 -17.50 33.60
N SER A 87 2.71 -16.93 34.80
CA SER A 87 1.54 -16.55 35.61
C SER A 87 0.64 -15.52 34.93
N VAL A 88 1.23 -14.52 34.26
CA VAL A 88 0.50 -13.48 33.52
C VAL A 88 -0.14 -14.04 32.26
N MET A 89 0.56 -14.93 31.55
CA MET A 89 0.04 -15.60 30.35
C MET A 89 -1.16 -16.51 30.66
N ALA A 90 -1.13 -17.17 31.82
CA ALA A 90 -2.24 -17.97 32.35
C ALA A 90 -3.36 -17.14 33.01
N ASP A 91 -3.22 -15.81 33.04
CA ASP A 91 -4.14 -14.86 33.69
C ASP A 91 -4.35 -15.11 35.21
N ASN A 92 -3.33 -15.67 35.87
CA ASN A 92 -3.33 -15.99 37.29
C ASN A 92 -2.90 -14.78 38.13
N LEU A 93 -3.84 -13.89 38.44
CA LEU A 93 -3.58 -12.64 39.18
C LEU A 93 -2.89 -12.87 40.53
N GLU A 94 -3.37 -13.83 41.32
CA GLU A 94 -2.86 -14.06 42.69
C GLU A 94 -1.41 -14.57 42.67
N ALA A 95 -1.11 -15.55 41.80
CA ALA A 95 0.25 -16.03 41.59
C ALA A 95 1.17 -14.93 41.06
N ALA A 96 0.70 -14.10 40.12
CA ALA A 96 1.48 -12.97 39.61
C ALA A 96 1.80 -11.96 40.72
N VAL A 97 0.82 -11.60 41.56
CA VAL A 97 1.03 -10.70 42.70
C VAL A 97 2.02 -11.29 43.71
N ALA A 98 1.88 -12.57 44.07
CA ALA A 98 2.81 -13.24 44.97
C ALA A 98 4.25 -13.27 44.41
N LEU A 99 4.41 -13.50 43.10
CA LEU A 99 5.72 -13.46 42.44
C LEU A 99 6.30 -12.05 42.38
N MET A 100 5.49 -11.03 42.10
CA MET A 100 5.95 -9.64 42.07
C MET A 100 6.37 -9.14 43.47
N ASP A 101 5.67 -9.57 44.52
CA ASP A 101 5.99 -9.17 45.90
C ASP A 101 7.24 -9.89 46.43
N ALA A 102 7.41 -11.17 46.08
CA ALA A 102 8.55 -11.97 46.53
C ALA A 102 9.82 -11.80 45.67
N ALA A 103 9.66 -11.48 44.38
CA ALA A 103 10.75 -11.35 43.42
C ALA A 103 10.52 -10.14 42.47
N PRO A 104 10.66 -8.90 42.96
CA PRO A 104 10.42 -7.68 42.17
C PRO A 104 11.37 -7.54 40.97
N GLU A 105 12.55 -8.18 41.02
CA GLU A 105 13.52 -8.20 39.93
C GLU A 105 12.96 -8.82 38.64
N LEU A 106 11.94 -9.69 38.71
CA LEU A 106 11.34 -10.34 37.55
C LEU A 106 10.44 -9.43 36.70
N ILE A 107 10.01 -8.28 37.24
CA ILE A 107 8.96 -7.43 36.63
C ILE A 107 9.37 -6.94 35.23
N ASN A 108 10.65 -6.57 35.08
CA ASN A 108 11.19 -5.96 33.87
C ASN A 108 12.02 -6.93 33.02
N GLU A 109 12.13 -8.19 33.43
CA GLU A 109 12.85 -9.19 32.68
C GLU A 109 12.14 -9.48 31.35
N PRO A 110 12.82 -9.38 30.20
CA PRO A 110 12.25 -9.75 28.92
C PRO A 110 12.42 -11.25 28.64
N MET A 111 11.61 -11.76 27.73
CA MET A 111 11.80 -13.06 27.09
C MET A 111 13.02 -13.02 26.16
N THR A 112 13.78 -14.11 26.13
CA THR A 112 15.07 -14.18 25.41
C THR A 112 15.03 -15.03 24.14
N ALA A 113 14.00 -15.86 23.92
CA ALA A 113 13.93 -16.68 22.71
C ALA A 113 13.77 -15.83 21.45
N GLU A 114 14.32 -16.30 20.33
CA GLU A 114 14.34 -15.57 19.06
C GLU A 114 12.94 -15.15 18.57
N ILE A 115 11.91 -15.98 18.84
CA ILE A 115 10.53 -15.74 18.41
C ILE A 115 9.82 -14.64 19.22
N PHE A 116 10.03 -14.60 20.53
CA PHE A 116 9.36 -13.68 21.47
C PHE A 116 10.33 -12.69 22.14
N GLN A 117 11.50 -12.47 21.54
CA GLN A 117 12.55 -11.65 22.12
C GLN A 117 12.05 -10.25 22.51
N GLY A 118 12.35 -9.84 23.73
CA GLY A 118 12.05 -8.51 24.26
C GLY A 118 10.63 -8.35 24.83
N VAL A 119 9.78 -9.38 24.78
CA VAL A 119 8.45 -9.36 25.42
C VAL A 119 8.63 -9.37 26.93
N THR A 120 8.02 -8.41 27.64
CA THR A 120 8.00 -8.37 29.11
C THR A 120 6.64 -8.84 29.66
N PRO A 121 6.51 -9.12 30.97
CA PRO A 121 5.23 -9.49 31.56
C PRO A 121 4.14 -8.43 31.33
N LEU A 122 4.51 -7.14 31.33
CA LEU A 122 3.58 -6.05 31.03
C LEU A 122 3.01 -6.13 29.60
N HIS A 123 3.82 -6.53 28.60
CA HIS A 123 3.32 -6.74 27.24
C HIS A 123 2.27 -7.86 27.18
N ILE A 124 2.49 -8.95 27.92
CA ILE A 124 1.55 -10.07 27.99
C ILE A 124 0.25 -9.64 28.69
N ALA A 125 0.33 -8.91 29.80
CA ALA A 125 -0.84 -8.40 30.51
C ALA A 125 -1.68 -7.43 29.65
N VAL A 126 -1.02 -6.61 28.83
CA VAL A 126 -1.70 -5.75 27.86
C VAL A 126 -2.40 -6.59 26.80
N LEU A 127 -1.75 -7.62 26.26
CA LEU A 127 -2.36 -8.51 25.27
C LEU A 127 -3.51 -9.34 25.83
N SER A 128 -3.45 -9.74 27.11
CA SER A 128 -4.54 -10.45 27.79
C SER A 128 -5.72 -9.54 28.13
N GLN A 129 -5.57 -8.22 27.97
CA GLN A 129 -6.60 -7.20 28.26
C GLN A 129 -7.03 -7.15 29.73
N ASN A 130 -6.19 -7.66 30.63
CA ASN A 130 -6.47 -7.64 32.07
C ASN A 130 -5.99 -6.32 32.70
N ILE A 131 -6.92 -5.39 32.89
CA ILE A 131 -6.68 -4.07 33.50
C ILE A 131 -6.07 -4.19 34.91
N ASN A 132 -6.47 -5.18 35.70
CA ASN A 132 -5.97 -5.36 37.06
C ASN A 132 -4.50 -5.77 37.06
N LEU A 133 -4.12 -6.74 36.22
CA LEU A 133 -2.72 -7.15 36.06
C LEU A 133 -1.84 -5.98 35.59
N VAL A 134 -2.32 -5.22 34.59
CA VAL A 134 -1.61 -4.02 34.10
C VAL A 134 -1.41 -3.01 35.23
N ARG A 135 -2.46 -2.74 36.02
CA ARG A 135 -2.38 -1.81 37.17
C ARG A 135 -1.38 -2.29 38.21
N HIS A 136 -1.40 -3.58 38.58
CA HIS A 136 -0.49 -4.15 39.56
C HIS A 136 0.97 -4.08 39.09
N LEU A 137 1.25 -4.41 37.83
CA LEU A 137 2.58 -4.33 37.24
C LEU A 137 3.10 -2.89 37.23
N ILE A 138 2.31 -1.92 36.73
CA ILE A 138 2.70 -0.50 36.70
C ILE A 138 2.94 0.02 38.13
N SER A 139 2.06 -0.30 39.08
CA SER A 139 2.20 0.15 40.49
C SER A 139 3.47 -0.36 41.18
N ARG A 140 4.05 -1.47 40.68
CA ARG A 140 5.25 -2.11 41.22
C ARG A 140 6.51 -1.80 40.42
N GLY A 141 6.46 -0.80 39.53
CA GLY A 141 7.64 -0.33 38.80
C GLY A 141 7.92 -1.05 37.48
N ALA A 142 6.89 -1.60 36.83
CA ALA A 142 7.02 -2.09 35.45
C ALA A 142 7.36 -0.94 34.51
N ASP A 143 8.43 -1.11 33.73
CA ASP A 143 8.90 -0.11 32.77
C ASP A 143 8.02 -0.12 31.52
N VAL A 144 7.52 1.07 31.19
CA VAL A 144 6.64 1.34 30.06
C VAL A 144 7.42 1.88 28.86
N THR A 145 8.66 2.34 29.07
CA THR A 145 9.40 3.17 28.11
C THR A 145 10.54 2.45 27.41
N ALA A 146 11.41 1.72 28.13
CA ALA A 146 12.61 1.13 27.54
C ALA A 146 12.40 -0.22 26.80
N PRO A 147 11.47 -1.13 27.18
CA PRO A 147 11.46 -2.46 26.59
C PRO A 147 11.01 -2.41 25.12
N ARG A 148 11.80 -3.07 24.26
CA ARG A 148 11.54 -3.17 22.82
C ARG A 148 11.38 -4.63 22.41
N VAL A 149 10.21 -4.94 21.85
CA VAL A 149 9.91 -6.27 21.32
C VAL A 149 10.51 -6.44 19.93
N THR A 150 11.64 -7.14 19.83
CA THR A 150 12.34 -7.39 18.56
C THR A 150 12.17 -8.79 18.01
N GLY A 151 11.39 -9.64 18.71
CA GLY A 151 11.13 -11.03 18.38
C GLY A 151 10.60 -11.24 16.97
N LEU A 152 10.98 -12.37 16.36
CA LEU A 152 10.61 -12.71 14.98
C LEU A 152 9.10 -12.75 14.76
N PHE A 153 8.32 -13.08 15.78
CA PHE A 153 6.86 -13.21 15.71
C PHE A 153 6.17 -11.86 15.41
N PHE A 154 6.67 -10.76 15.99
CA PHE A 154 6.06 -9.43 15.85
C PHE A 154 6.66 -8.61 14.70
N ARG A 155 7.65 -9.13 13.98
CA ARG A 155 8.23 -8.44 12.82
C ARG A 155 7.33 -8.57 11.61
N LYS A 156 7.13 -7.45 10.90
CA LYS A 156 6.35 -7.44 9.67
C LYS A 156 7.00 -8.33 8.59
N ARG A 157 6.34 -9.43 8.23
CA ARG A 157 6.79 -10.38 7.20
C ARG A 157 5.66 -10.78 6.26
N ARG A 158 6.03 -11.30 5.07
CA ARG A 158 5.07 -11.98 4.20
C ARG A 158 4.65 -13.28 4.89
N GLY A 159 3.35 -13.45 5.12
CA GLY A 159 2.80 -14.56 5.88
C GLY A 159 2.89 -14.42 7.41
N GLY A 160 3.40 -13.29 7.92
CA GLY A 160 3.32 -12.99 9.35
C GLY A 160 1.90 -12.52 9.69
N LEU A 161 1.32 -13.11 10.73
CA LEU A 161 -0.06 -12.83 11.15
C LEU A 161 -0.18 -11.51 11.92
N VAL A 162 0.82 -11.16 12.71
CA VAL A 162 0.75 -10.05 13.68
C VAL A 162 1.90 -9.06 13.49
N TYR A 163 1.57 -7.78 13.60
CA TYR A 163 2.56 -6.69 13.65
C TYR A 163 2.02 -5.57 14.54
N TYR A 164 2.53 -5.49 15.77
CA TYR A 164 2.14 -4.49 16.77
C TYR A 164 3.22 -3.44 17.03
N GLY A 165 4.29 -3.43 16.24
CA GLY A 165 5.47 -2.60 16.51
C GLY A 165 6.32 -3.19 17.62
N GLU A 166 7.05 -2.31 18.32
CA GLU A 166 8.07 -2.72 19.31
C GLU A 166 7.77 -2.21 20.73
N HIS A 167 6.90 -1.21 20.89
CA HIS A 167 6.70 -0.49 22.13
C HIS A 167 5.35 -0.81 22.74
N ILE A 168 5.24 -0.78 24.06
CA ILE A 168 4.05 -1.27 24.74
C ILE A 168 2.76 -0.50 24.41
N LEU A 169 2.88 0.82 24.18
CA LEU A 169 1.75 1.64 23.77
C LEU A 169 1.18 1.18 22.42
N SER A 170 2.01 0.70 21.50
CA SER A 170 1.52 0.19 20.22
C SER A 170 0.85 -1.17 20.35
N PHE A 171 1.24 -2.01 21.31
CA PHE A 171 0.51 -3.23 21.67
C PHE A 171 -0.89 -2.91 22.24
N ALA A 172 -0.96 -1.97 23.19
CA ALA A 172 -2.22 -1.54 23.78
C ALA A 172 -3.16 -0.90 22.74
N ALA A 173 -2.62 -0.07 21.86
CA ALA A 173 -3.37 0.58 20.78
C ALA A 173 -3.97 -0.44 19.80
N CYS A 174 -3.21 -1.48 19.42
CA CYS A 174 -3.70 -2.54 18.55
C CYS A 174 -4.76 -3.43 19.22
N ALA A 175 -4.65 -3.63 20.54
CA ALA A 175 -5.62 -4.41 21.29
C ALA A 175 -6.94 -3.64 21.53
N GLY A 176 -6.88 -2.31 21.61
CA GLY A 176 -8.07 -1.45 21.51
C GLY A 176 -8.74 -1.02 22.81
N ASN A 177 -8.21 -1.43 23.97
CA ASN A 177 -8.78 -1.06 25.26
C ASN A 177 -8.31 0.33 25.69
N LYS A 178 -9.26 1.28 25.70
CA LYS A 178 -9.05 2.70 26.02
C LYS A 178 -8.52 2.92 27.43
N ASP A 179 -8.92 2.10 28.40
CA ASP A 179 -8.49 2.23 29.78
C ASP A 179 -7.02 1.85 29.91
N ILE A 180 -6.60 0.76 29.25
CA ILE A 180 -5.19 0.33 29.21
C ILE A 180 -4.33 1.38 28.49
N ILE A 181 -4.79 1.91 27.35
CA ILE A 181 -4.07 2.95 26.63
C ILE A 181 -3.89 4.19 27.51
N SER A 182 -4.94 4.63 28.21
CA SER A 182 -4.88 5.79 29.10
C SER A 182 -3.95 5.53 30.28
N MET A 183 -4.05 4.38 30.95
CA MET A 183 -3.15 4.01 32.06
C MET A 183 -1.68 4.00 31.65
N LEU A 184 -1.35 3.54 30.45
CA LEU A 184 0.04 3.53 29.96
C LEU A 184 0.54 4.94 29.65
N ILE A 185 -0.28 5.79 29.04
CA ILE A 185 0.07 7.20 28.78
C ILE A 185 0.27 7.94 30.11
N ASP A 186 -0.63 7.76 31.07
CA ASP A 186 -0.55 8.35 32.41
C ASP A 186 0.70 7.85 33.18
N ALA A 187 1.14 6.61 32.91
CA ALA A 187 2.37 6.03 33.43
C ALA A 187 3.65 6.47 32.68
N GLY A 188 3.54 7.40 31.73
CA GLY A 188 4.68 7.98 31.01
C GLY A 188 5.01 7.34 29.65
N ALA A 189 4.12 6.52 29.08
CA ALA A 189 4.32 6.01 27.71
C ALA A 189 4.33 7.15 26.68
N SER A 190 5.43 7.30 25.95
CA SER A 190 5.51 8.28 24.88
C SER A 190 4.74 7.85 23.62
N THR A 191 3.91 8.74 23.10
CA THR A 191 3.12 8.57 21.86
C THR A 191 3.96 8.62 20.59
N ARG A 192 5.19 9.14 20.67
CA ARG A 192 6.00 9.53 19.50
C ARG A 192 7.14 8.59 19.19
N VAL A 193 7.30 7.53 19.99
CA VAL A 193 8.38 6.56 19.79
C VAL A 193 8.18 5.81 18.48
N GLN A 194 9.29 5.59 17.77
CA GLN A 194 9.31 4.92 16.47
C GLN A 194 9.98 3.56 16.57
N ASP A 195 9.45 2.58 15.84
CA ASP A 195 10.07 1.25 15.70
C ASP A 195 11.30 1.25 14.77
N GLU A 196 11.89 0.07 14.51
CA GLU A 196 13.02 -0.10 13.58
C GLU A 196 12.73 0.45 12.16
N ARG A 197 11.46 0.56 11.76
CA ARG A 197 11.05 1.08 10.44
C ARG A 197 10.69 2.56 10.46
N GLY A 198 10.80 3.23 11.60
CA GLY A 198 10.38 4.61 11.80
C GLY A 198 8.87 4.76 11.99
N ASN A 199 8.12 3.69 12.18
CA ASN A 199 6.67 3.76 12.34
C ASN A 199 6.36 4.15 13.79
N THR A 200 5.61 5.24 13.95
CA THR A 200 4.94 5.59 15.22
C THR A 200 3.71 4.69 15.45
N VAL A 201 3.10 4.77 16.64
CA VAL A 201 1.87 4.04 16.97
C VAL A 201 0.76 4.25 15.93
N LEU A 202 0.60 5.49 15.42
CA LEU A 202 -0.41 5.81 14.41
C LEU A 202 -0.16 5.07 13.08
N HIS A 203 1.10 4.89 12.67
CA HIS A 203 1.43 4.12 11.47
C HIS A 203 1.08 2.64 11.64
N ILE A 204 1.25 2.08 12.84
CA ILE A 204 0.95 0.68 13.15
C ILE A 204 -0.56 0.47 13.15
N LEU A 205 -1.35 1.40 13.70
CA LEU A 205 -2.82 1.36 13.68
C LEU A 205 -3.39 1.32 12.25
N VAL A 206 -2.82 2.10 11.33
CA VAL A 206 -3.21 2.08 9.91
C VAL A 206 -3.06 0.70 9.27
N LEU A 207 -2.09 -0.09 9.76
CA LEU A 207 -1.75 -1.42 9.24
C LEU A 207 -2.58 -2.54 9.87
N GLN A 208 -3.37 -2.26 10.90
CA GLN A 208 -4.22 -3.26 11.54
C GLN A 208 -5.42 -3.62 10.66
N PRO A 209 -5.87 -4.89 10.70
CA PRO A 209 -7.06 -5.32 9.95
C PRO A 209 -8.33 -4.68 10.50
N ASN A 210 -8.44 -4.57 11.84
CA ASN A 210 -9.61 -4.01 12.50
C ASN A 210 -9.57 -2.48 12.46
N ARG A 211 -10.27 -1.91 11.48
CA ARG A 211 -10.28 -0.47 11.20
C ARG A 211 -11.04 0.33 12.26
N THR A 212 -12.06 -0.22 12.91
CA THR A 212 -12.90 0.51 13.87
C THR A 212 -12.17 0.72 15.18
N ILE A 213 -11.55 -0.34 15.72
CA ILE A 213 -10.70 -0.26 16.90
C ILE A 213 -9.54 0.70 16.64
N ALA A 214 -8.90 0.59 15.47
CA ALA A 214 -7.80 1.46 15.09
C ALA A 214 -8.21 2.94 15.08
N CYS A 215 -9.41 3.30 14.60
CA CYS A 215 -9.89 4.67 14.62
C CYS A 215 -10.12 5.19 16.05
N GLN A 216 -10.73 4.39 16.91
CA GLN A 216 -10.98 4.80 18.30
C GLN A 216 -9.67 5.00 19.09
N ALA A 217 -8.70 4.09 18.91
CA ALA A 217 -7.39 4.21 19.52
C ALA A 217 -6.62 5.43 18.96
N LEU A 218 -6.71 5.66 17.64
CA LEU A 218 -6.09 6.81 16.97
C LEU A 218 -6.64 8.14 17.51
N ASP A 219 -7.97 8.24 17.67
CA ASP A 219 -8.61 9.44 18.21
C ASP A 219 -8.16 9.75 19.64
N LEU A 220 -8.08 8.72 20.49
CA LEU A 220 -7.64 8.86 21.88
C LEU A 220 -6.17 9.30 21.95
N ILE A 221 -5.28 8.63 21.20
CA ILE A 221 -3.85 8.94 21.21
C ILE A 221 -3.59 10.34 20.67
N MET A 222 -4.28 10.75 19.60
CA MET A 222 -4.14 12.11 19.06
C MET A 222 -4.67 13.17 20.02
N ALA A 223 -5.77 12.89 20.74
CA ALA A 223 -6.28 13.81 21.75
C ALA A 223 -5.28 13.99 22.90
N ARG A 224 -4.67 12.90 23.39
CA ARG A 224 -3.63 12.95 24.42
C ARG A 224 -2.34 13.62 23.96
N ASP A 225 -1.91 13.39 22.72
CA ASP A 225 -0.71 14.04 22.18
C ASP A 225 -0.91 15.55 22.00
N ALA A 226 -2.13 15.99 21.65
CA ALA A 226 -2.46 17.41 21.55
C ALA A 226 -2.37 18.16 22.89
N GLU A 227 -2.55 17.47 24.03
CA GLU A 227 -2.36 18.04 25.37
C GLU A 227 -0.88 18.38 25.65
N LEU A 228 0.08 17.76 24.94
CA LEU A 228 1.52 17.97 25.13
C LEU A 228 2.07 19.19 24.38
N ASP A 229 1.24 19.89 23.59
CA ASP A 229 1.55 21.10 22.81
C ASP A 229 2.91 21.07 22.08
N GLN A 230 3.17 19.98 21.37
CA GLN A 230 4.41 19.81 20.61
C GLN A 230 4.39 20.59 19.29
N PRO A 231 5.56 21.08 18.80
CA PRO A 231 5.62 21.96 17.63
C PRO A 231 5.19 21.28 16.33
N VAL A 232 5.33 19.96 16.23
CA VAL A 232 4.92 19.18 15.06
C VAL A 232 3.79 18.25 15.48
N PRO A 233 2.62 18.28 14.81
CA PRO A 233 1.55 17.32 15.06
C PRO A 233 1.99 15.87 14.86
N LEU A 234 1.50 14.94 15.68
CA LEU A 234 1.89 13.52 15.63
C LEU A 234 1.63 12.85 14.27
N ASP A 235 0.56 13.26 13.59
CA ASP A 235 0.18 12.72 12.29
C ASP A 235 1.12 13.17 11.15
N MET A 236 1.87 14.25 11.34
CA MET A 236 2.86 14.76 10.39
C MET A 236 4.26 14.16 10.56
N VAL A 237 4.49 13.36 11.60
CA VAL A 237 5.77 12.66 11.79
C VAL A 237 5.93 11.58 10.72
N PRO A 238 6.97 11.61 9.87
CA PRO A 238 7.17 10.60 8.85
C PRO A 238 7.95 9.39 9.38
N ASN A 239 7.74 8.23 8.75
CA ASN A 239 8.60 7.06 8.94
C ASN A 239 9.90 7.14 8.13
N LYS A 240 10.77 6.11 8.23
CA LYS A 240 12.05 6.06 7.48
C LYS A 240 11.89 6.12 5.96
N ARG A 241 10.69 5.89 5.44
CA ARG A 241 10.37 5.98 4.00
C ARG A 241 9.83 7.36 3.60
N GLY A 242 9.75 8.31 4.53
CA GLY A 242 9.15 9.62 4.29
C GLY A 242 7.62 9.59 4.19
N LEU A 243 6.96 8.52 4.65
CA LEU A 243 5.50 8.42 4.67
C LEU A 243 5.00 8.82 6.04
N THR A 244 4.10 9.80 6.09
CA THR A 244 3.27 10.11 7.25
C THR A 244 2.15 9.09 7.40
N THR A 245 1.42 9.15 8.52
CA THR A 245 0.30 8.26 8.83
C THR A 245 -0.79 8.37 7.75
N PHE A 246 -1.07 9.61 7.33
CA PHE A 246 -2.02 9.96 6.30
C PHE A 246 -1.64 9.38 4.93
N LYS A 247 -0.38 9.55 4.52
CA LYS A 247 0.15 8.95 3.28
C LYS A 247 0.19 7.42 3.33
N LEU A 248 0.47 6.84 4.49
CA LEU A 248 0.48 5.39 4.66
C LEU A 248 -0.94 4.81 4.52
N ALA A 249 -1.95 5.49 5.08
CA ALA A 249 -3.35 5.10 4.93
C ALA A 249 -3.78 5.13 3.46
N ALA A 250 -3.37 6.18 2.73
CA ALA A 250 -3.57 6.27 1.29
C ALA A 250 -2.92 5.12 0.53
N LYS A 251 -1.62 4.87 0.78
CA LYS A 251 -0.85 3.81 0.11
C LYS A 251 -1.42 2.42 0.34
N LYS A 252 -2.02 2.19 1.51
CA LYS A 252 -2.64 0.92 1.89
C LYS A 252 -4.10 0.79 1.49
N GLY A 253 -4.77 1.86 1.09
CA GLY A 253 -6.19 1.80 0.75
C GLY A 253 -7.10 1.65 1.97
N ASN A 254 -6.63 2.06 3.16
CA ASN A 254 -7.46 2.04 4.37
C ASN A 254 -8.41 3.24 4.36
N THR A 255 -9.55 3.11 3.68
CA THR A 255 -10.53 4.18 3.48
C THR A 255 -11.09 4.73 4.77
N VAL A 256 -11.32 3.87 5.77
CA VAL A 256 -11.94 4.25 7.06
C VAL A 256 -10.99 5.16 7.83
N VAL A 257 -9.74 4.74 8.05
CA VAL A 257 -8.75 5.56 8.76
C VAL A 257 -8.41 6.82 7.98
N PHE A 258 -8.30 6.73 6.64
CA PHE A 258 -8.09 7.89 5.79
C PHE A 258 -9.21 8.92 5.94
N GLN A 259 -10.48 8.50 5.90
CA GLN A 259 -11.62 9.38 6.06
C GLN A 259 -11.69 10.00 7.46
N GLN A 260 -11.34 9.25 8.51
CA GLN A 260 -11.26 9.81 9.87
C GLN A 260 -10.20 10.92 9.97
N LEU A 261 -9.00 10.69 9.43
CA LEU A 261 -7.95 11.71 9.40
C LEU A 261 -8.38 12.96 8.60
N VAL A 262 -9.03 12.77 7.44
CA VAL A 262 -9.62 13.87 6.66
C VAL A 262 -10.68 14.63 7.47
N ASN A 263 -11.53 13.92 8.20
CA ASN A 263 -12.59 14.52 9.02
C ASN A 263 -12.03 15.32 10.20
N LYS A 264 -10.85 14.96 10.73
CA LYS A 264 -10.15 15.73 11.76
C LYS A 264 -9.50 16.99 11.21
N ARG A 265 -8.97 16.94 9.99
CA ARG A 265 -8.34 18.09 9.30
C ARG A 265 -9.34 19.08 8.66
N ARG A 266 -10.64 18.80 8.69
CA ARG A 266 -11.66 19.69 8.06
C ARG A 266 -12.15 20.77 9.02
N VAL A 267 -12.43 21.94 8.48
CA VAL A 267 -13.06 23.06 9.20
C VAL A 267 -14.50 23.22 8.69
N VAL A 268 -15.47 23.25 9.59
CA VAL A 268 -16.88 23.51 9.25
C VAL A 268 -17.07 25.03 9.13
N GLN A 269 -17.49 25.53 7.96
CA GLN A 269 -17.76 26.96 7.79
C GLN A 269 -19.16 27.31 8.27
N TRP A 270 -20.17 26.58 7.79
CA TRP A 270 -21.56 26.77 8.20
C TRP A 270 -22.39 25.54 7.86
N ASN A 271 -23.49 25.38 8.60
CA ASN A 271 -24.51 24.37 8.36
C ASN A 271 -25.87 25.07 8.23
N MET A 272 -26.56 24.89 7.10
CA MET A 272 -27.87 25.46 6.85
C MET A 272 -28.85 24.33 6.49
N GLY A 273 -29.52 23.79 7.50
CA GLY A 273 -30.42 22.63 7.35
C GLY A 273 -29.69 21.44 6.72
N PRO A 274 -30.10 20.98 5.52
CA PRO A 274 -29.44 19.87 4.83
C PRO A 274 -28.11 20.27 4.16
N LEU A 275 -27.88 21.55 3.91
CA LEU A 275 -26.67 22.05 3.25
C LEU A 275 -25.55 22.29 4.26
N THR A 276 -24.36 21.80 3.93
CA THR A 276 -23.16 22.00 4.76
C THR A 276 -22.00 22.46 3.91
N SER A 277 -21.29 23.50 4.36
CA SER A 277 -20.07 23.98 3.72
C SER A 277 -18.88 23.63 4.59
N MET A 278 -18.00 22.79 4.05
CA MET A 278 -16.80 22.30 4.71
C MET A 278 -15.57 22.80 3.96
N LEU A 279 -14.52 23.11 4.71
CA LEU A 279 -13.22 23.48 4.21
C LEU A 279 -12.24 22.34 4.54
N TYR A 280 -11.63 21.75 3.51
CA TYR A 280 -10.71 20.63 3.66
C TYR A 280 -9.27 21.07 3.45
N ASP A 281 -8.37 20.69 4.36
CA ASP A 281 -6.95 20.88 4.18
C ASP A 281 -6.42 19.96 3.06
N LEU A 282 -5.69 20.54 2.11
CA LEU A 282 -5.05 19.87 0.98
C LEU A 282 -3.59 19.50 1.23
N THR A 283 -3.04 19.78 2.42
CA THR A 283 -1.70 19.34 2.82
C THR A 283 -1.52 17.84 2.57
N GLU A 284 -0.41 17.47 1.93
CA GLU A 284 -0.06 16.09 1.50
C GLU A 284 -0.96 15.47 0.41
N ILE A 285 -2.18 15.97 0.20
CA ILE A 285 -3.08 15.48 -0.86
C ILE A 285 -2.64 16.02 -2.22
N ASP A 286 -2.40 17.32 -2.27
CA ASP A 286 -2.08 18.02 -3.51
C ASP A 286 -0.64 17.76 -3.97
N SER A 287 -0.47 17.46 -5.25
CA SER A 287 0.81 17.18 -5.94
C SER A 287 1.68 18.42 -6.14
N TRP A 288 1.15 19.62 -5.87
CA TRP A 288 1.87 20.85 -6.15
C TRP A 288 3.02 21.15 -5.18
N ALA A 289 2.80 20.89 -3.90
CA ALA A 289 3.76 21.16 -2.83
C ALA A 289 4.68 19.97 -2.55
N ASP A 290 4.23 18.75 -2.86
CA ASP A 290 4.86 17.52 -2.40
C ASP A 290 5.15 16.55 -3.56
N SER A 291 6.42 16.17 -3.70
CA SER A 291 6.88 15.23 -4.72
C SER A 291 6.43 13.78 -4.51
N MET A 292 5.84 13.45 -3.36
CA MET A 292 5.25 12.15 -3.04
C MET A 292 3.89 12.36 -2.36
N SER A 293 2.99 13.02 -3.09
CA SER A 293 1.62 13.29 -2.65
C SER A 293 0.76 12.03 -2.57
N VAL A 294 -0.39 12.13 -1.90
CA VAL A 294 -1.40 11.05 -1.84
C VAL A 294 -1.86 10.63 -3.23
N LEU A 295 -2.08 11.57 -4.15
CA LEU A 295 -2.51 11.28 -5.52
C LEU A 295 -1.48 10.41 -6.25
N GLU A 296 -0.19 10.70 -6.08
CA GLU A 296 0.88 9.91 -6.69
C GLU A 296 1.03 8.53 -6.05
N LEU A 297 0.90 8.44 -4.72
CA LEU A 297 0.93 7.16 -4.02
C LEU A 297 -0.19 6.22 -4.47
N ILE A 298 -1.37 6.76 -4.78
CA ILE A 298 -2.50 5.99 -5.31
C ILE A 298 -2.18 5.47 -6.72
N VAL A 299 -1.68 6.33 -7.61
CA VAL A 299 -1.37 5.96 -9.01
C VAL A 299 -0.20 4.96 -9.11
N VAL A 300 0.81 5.10 -8.26
CA VAL A 300 1.99 4.21 -8.26
C VAL A 300 1.68 2.84 -7.64
N SER A 301 0.63 2.73 -6.82
CA SER A 301 0.33 1.48 -6.12
C SER A 301 -0.18 0.38 -7.06
N PRO A 302 0.39 -0.85 -7.01
CA PRO A 302 -0.14 -1.97 -7.78
C PRO A 302 -1.45 -2.53 -7.21
N HIS A 303 -1.76 -2.22 -5.95
CA HIS A 303 -2.94 -2.75 -5.26
C HIS A 303 -4.22 -2.03 -5.69
N ARG A 304 -5.37 -2.73 -5.60
CA ARG A 304 -6.69 -2.17 -5.95
C ARG A 304 -7.24 -1.26 -4.84
N GLU A 305 -7.02 -1.63 -3.58
CA GLU A 305 -7.61 -0.96 -2.42
C GLU A 305 -7.40 0.58 -2.39
N PRO A 306 -6.21 1.13 -2.72
CA PRO A 306 -5.97 2.57 -2.75
C PRO A 306 -6.84 3.34 -3.75
N ARG A 307 -7.35 2.70 -4.81
CA ARG A 307 -8.13 3.37 -5.87
C ARG A 307 -9.47 3.85 -5.34
N ARG A 308 -10.06 3.14 -4.37
CA ARG A 308 -11.31 3.52 -3.69
C ARG A 308 -11.20 4.88 -3.00
N ILE A 309 -9.99 5.32 -2.63
CA ILE A 309 -9.77 6.63 -2.01
C ILE A 309 -10.05 7.79 -2.98
N LEU A 310 -9.95 7.56 -4.29
CA LEU A 310 -10.29 8.57 -5.31
C LEU A 310 -11.78 8.97 -5.31
N GLU A 311 -12.64 8.15 -4.70
CA GLU A 311 -14.08 8.43 -4.59
C GLU A 311 -14.41 9.31 -3.38
N LEU A 312 -13.52 9.35 -2.39
CA LEU A 312 -13.73 10.06 -1.13
C LEU A 312 -13.59 11.57 -1.31
N THR A 313 -14.34 12.32 -0.52
CA THR A 313 -14.14 13.77 -0.35
C THR A 313 -12.94 14.03 0.56
N PRO A 314 -12.01 14.96 0.26
CA PRO A 314 -12.04 15.94 -0.83
C PRO A 314 -11.35 15.49 -2.13
N VAL A 315 -10.71 14.31 -2.15
CA VAL A 315 -9.87 13.84 -3.27
C VAL A 315 -10.63 13.86 -4.60
N ARG A 316 -11.85 13.31 -4.62
CA ARG A 316 -12.71 13.31 -5.81
C ARG A 316 -12.95 14.71 -6.37
N GLN A 317 -13.23 15.67 -5.49
CA GLN A 317 -13.56 17.03 -5.89
C GLN A 317 -12.32 17.79 -6.36
N LEU A 318 -11.17 17.59 -5.71
CA LEU A 318 -9.91 18.17 -6.14
C LEU A 318 -9.53 17.71 -7.54
N VAL A 319 -9.61 16.40 -7.81
CA VAL A 319 -9.30 15.81 -9.13
C VAL A 319 -10.26 16.33 -10.19
N ASN A 320 -11.57 16.35 -9.90
CA ASN A 320 -12.57 16.88 -10.82
C ASN A 320 -12.34 18.35 -11.13
N LEU A 321 -11.92 19.15 -10.14
CA LEU A 321 -11.64 20.57 -10.31
C LEU A 321 -10.37 20.79 -11.16
N LYS A 322 -9.28 20.05 -10.87
CA LYS A 322 -8.06 20.04 -11.69
C LYS A 322 -8.35 19.70 -13.16
N TRP A 323 -9.12 18.63 -13.38
CA TRP A 323 -9.45 18.17 -14.71
C TRP A 323 -10.34 19.17 -15.46
N ASN A 324 -11.36 19.73 -14.80
CA ASN A 324 -12.31 20.61 -15.46
C ASN A 324 -11.79 22.01 -15.76
N LEU A 325 -10.90 22.56 -14.92
CA LEU A 325 -10.35 23.89 -15.15
C LEU A 325 -9.20 23.86 -16.16
N TYR A 326 -8.28 22.91 -16.02
CA TYR A 326 -7.04 22.90 -16.80
C TYR A 326 -6.89 21.62 -17.61
N GLY A 327 -7.00 20.46 -16.97
CA GLY A 327 -6.67 19.16 -17.57
C GLY A 327 -7.35 18.91 -18.92
N LYS A 328 -8.68 19.03 -18.99
CA LYS A 328 -9.46 18.75 -20.21
C LYS A 328 -9.12 19.68 -21.37
N HIS A 329 -8.81 20.94 -21.09
CA HIS A 329 -8.51 21.94 -22.12
C HIS A 329 -7.11 21.73 -22.69
N TYR A 330 -6.11 21.58 -21.81
CA TYR A 330 -4.75 21.24 -22.24
C TYR A 330 -4.69 19.92 -22.99
N PHE A 331 -5.43 18.91 -22.52
CA PHE A 331 -5.46 17.61 -23.16
C PHE A 331 -6.09 17.65 -24.56
N ARG A 332 -7.14 18.47 -24.77
CA ARG A 332 -7.72 18.71 -26.11
C ARG A 332 -6.77 19.47 -27.04
N VAL A 333 -6.06 20.48 -26.52
CA VAL A 333 -5.03 21.19 -27.30
C VAL A 333 -3.89 20.25 -27.69
N LEU A 334 -3.44 19.40 -26.76
CA LEU A 334 -2.40 18.42 -27.03
C LEU A 334 -2.84 17.39 -28.08
N LEU A 335 -4.08 16.90 -28.01
CA LEU A 335 -4.67 16.05 -29.05
C LEU A 335 -4.67 16.76 -30.41
N PHE A 336 -5.09 18.02 -30.46
CA PHE A 336 -5.11 18.80 -31.70
C PHE A 336 -3.72 18.96 -32.31
N VAL A 337 -2.71 19.31 -31.49
CA VAL A 337 -1.31 19.42 -31.93
C VAL A 337 -0.79 18.07 -32.44
N TYR A 338 -1.11 16.97 -31.75
CA TYR A 338 -0.71 15.64 -32.17
C TYR A 338 -1.39 15.19 -33.48
N LEU A 339 -2.68 15.48 -33.67
CA LEU A 339 -3.38 15.22 -34.92
C LEU A 339 -2.79 16.02 -36.09
N LEU A 340 -2.44 17.29 -35.86
CA LEU A 340 -1.76 18.11 -36.86
C LEU A 340 -0.38 17.52 -37.21
N TYR A 341 0.38 17.07 -36.22
CA TYR A 341 1.66 16.39 -36.42
C TYR A 341 1.51 15.10 -37.24
N ILE A 342 0.55 14.23 -36.90
CA ILE A 342 0.29 13.02 -37.70
C ILE A 342 -0.16 13.38 -39.11
N TRP A 343 -1.03 14.39 -39.26
CA TRP A 343 -1.50 14.82 -40.57
C TRP A 343 -0.33 15.25 -41.47
N ILE A 344 0.59 16.07 -40.96
CA ILE A 344 1.82 16.44 -41.67
C ILE A 344 2.63 15.20 -42.06
N PHE A 345 2.86 14.28 -41.11
CA PHE A 345 3.61 13.04 -41.37
C PHE A 345 2.93 12.18 -42.44
N THR A 346 1.60 12.03 -42.39
CA THR A 346 0.84 11.26 -43.38
C THR A 346 0.91 11.89 -44.76
N MET A 347 0.83 13.22 -44.87
CA MET A 347 0.97 13.92 -46.14
C MET A 347 2.38 13.73 -46.72
N CYS A 348 3.43 13.73 -45.90
CA CYS A 348 4.79 13.44 -46.35
C CYS A 348 4.94 12.01 -46.88
N CYS A 349 4.29 11.03 -46.25
CA CYS A 349 4.30 9.64 -46.69
C CYS A 349 3.49 9.41 -47.98
N VAL A 350 2.35 10.08 -48.14
CA VAL A 350 1.48 9.96 -49.33
C VAL A 350 2.12 10.61 -50.55
N PHE A 351 2.68 11.81 -50.42
CA PHE A 351 3.33 12.54 -51.52
C PHE A 351 4.79 12.14 -51.76
N ARG A 352 5.13 10.89 -51.42
CA ARG A 352 6.47 10.36 -51.63
C ARG A 352 6.77 10.21 -53.13
N PRO A 353 7.93 10.67 -53.63
CA PRO A 353 8.20 10.68 -55.05
C PRO A 353 8.63 9.29 -55.50
N ILE A 354 7.95 8.81 -56.53
CA ILE A 354 8.16 7.49 -57.14
C ILE A 354 8.66 7.73 -58.57
N MET A 355 9.57 6.88 -59.04
CA MET A 355 9.99 6.78 -60.44
C MET A 355 9.60 5.43 -61.03
N ASP A 356 9.32 5.42 -62.33
CA ASP A 356 9.29 4.18 -63.10
C ASP A 356 10.70 3.62 -63.25
N ILE A 357 10.85 2.29 -63.28
CA ILE A 357 12.15 1.67 -63.60
C ILE A 357 12.59 2.13 -65.00
N PRO A 358 13.84 2.61 -65.16
CA PRO A 358 14.41 2.81 -66.49
C PRO A 358 14.64 1.43 -67.12
N VAL A 359 13.66 0.96 -67.89
CA VAL A 359 13.69 -0.17 -68.85
C VAL A 359 14.12 -1.52 -68.28
N SER A 360 13.16 -2.43 -68.06
CA SER A 360 13.42 -3.87 -68.00
C SER A 360 13.01 -4.49 -69.34
N ASN A 361 13.95 -5.16 -70.01
CA ASN A 361 13.71 -5.91 -71.26
C ASN A 361 12.88 -7.18 -71.00
N ASN A 362 11.70 -7.07 -70.37
CA ASN A 362 10.79 -8.18 -70.18
C ASN A 362 9.42 -7.84 -70.81
N THR A 363 9.01 -8.71 -71.73
CA THR A 363 7.83 -8.64 -72.61
C THR A 363 6.49 -8.85 -71.90
N GLN A 364 6.33 -8.31 -70.69
CA GLN A 364 5.04 -8.27 -69.99
C GLN A 364 4.75 -6.83 -69.56
N ASP A 365 3.54 -6.36 -69.84
CA ASP A 365 2.99 -5.04 -69.46
C ASP A 365 2.87 -4.91 -67.93
N LYS A 366 4.00 -4.88 -67.23
CA LYS A 366 4.08 -4.67 -65.79
C LYS A 366 5.00 -3.49 -65.53
N THR A 367 4.40 -2.32 -65.29
CA THR A 367 5.12 -1.15 -64.79
C THR A 367 5.47 -1.38 -63.32
N VAL A 368 6.78 -1.45 -63.02
CA VAL A 368 7.27 -1.58 -61.65
C VAL A 368 7.79 -0.21 -61.21
N MET A 369 7.31 0.24 -60.05
CA MET A 369 7.55 1.57 -59.50
C MET A 369 8.60 1.53 -58.38
N ILE A 370 9.73 2.23 -58.57
CA ILE A 370 10.85 2.35 -57.62
C ILE A 370 10.87 3.73 -56.96
N GLN A 371 11.41 3.86 -55.75
CA GLN A 371 11.53 5.14 -55.06
C GLN A 371 12.63 6.01 -55.66
N LYS A 372 12.41 7.34 -55.70
CA LYS A 372 13.46 8.28 -56.14
C LYS A 372 14.59 8.41 -55.11
N PRO A 373 15.87 8.47 -55.54
CA PRO A 373 17.00 8.74 -54.66
C PRO A 373 16.92 10.19 -54.14
N LEU A 374 17.67 10.48 -53.07
CA LEU A 374 17.61 11.76 -52.36
C LEU A 374 17.81 12.97 -53.30
N ASN A 375 18.82 12.94 -54.17
CA ASN A 375 19.18 14.07 -55.04
C ASN A 375 18.09 14.46 -56.04
N GLU A 376 17.31 13.48 -56.53
CA GLU A 376 16.25 13.71 -57.52
C GLU A 376 14.90 14.02 -56.88
N SER A 377 14.80 13.88 -55.57
CA SER A 377 13.54 13.96 -54.84
C SER A 377 13.16 15.35 -54.37
N TYR A 378 14.08 16.33 -54.41
CA TYR A 378 13.87 17.67 -53.85
C TYR A 378 14.18 18.79 -54.86
N VAL A 379 13.61 18.68 -56.06
CA VAL A 379 13.85 19.63 -57.16
C VAL A 379 12.69 20.59 -57.36
N THR A 380 11.45 20.13 -57.15
CA THR A 380 10.26 20.96 -57.40
C THR A 380 9.85 21.78 -56.18
N HIS A 381 9.11 22.87 -56.39
CA HIS A 381 8.51 23.65 -55.29
C HIS A 381 7.60 22.80 -54.39
N ALA A 382 6.90 21.81 -54.95
CA ALA A 382 6.09 20.87 -54.18
C ALA A 382 6.96 19.96 -53.29
N ASP A 383 8.13 19.53 -53.78
CA ASP A 383 9.08 18.73 -53.00
C ASP A 383 9.72 19.52 -51.86
N HIS A 384 9.94 20.82 -52.04
CA HIS A 384 10.41 21.70 -50.95
C HIS A 384 9.39 21.81 -49.82
N LEU A 385 8.08 21.87 -50.14
CA LEU A 385 7.03 21.84 -49.13
C LEU A 385 7.03 20.51 -48.36
N ARG A 386 7.24 19.38 -49.07
CA ARG A 386 7.39 18.06 -48.44
C ARG A 386 8.61 18.00 -47.53
N LEU A 387 9.75 18.54 -47.96
CA LEU A 387 10.97 18.60 -47.16
C LEU A 387 10.74 19.32 -45.82
N VAL A 388 10.01 20.44 -45.83
CA VAL A 388 9.63 21.15 -44.60
C VAL A 388 8.82 20.25 -43.66
N GLY A 389 7.85 19.51 -44.20
CA GLY A 389 7.06 18.54 -43.43
C GLY A 389 7.89 17.38 -42.87
N GLU A 390 8.86 16.86 -43.63
CA GLU A 390 9.79 15.83 -43.19
C GLU A 390 10.69 16.33 -42.04
N ILE A 391 11.20 17.57 -42.13
CA ILE A 391 11.98 18.20 -41.06
C ILE A 391 11.14 18.34 -39.79
N ILE A 392 9.90 18.81 -39.90
CA ILE A 392 8.97 18.93 -38.76
C ILE A 392 8.71 17.54 -38.15
N SER A 393 8.54 16.51 -38.97
CA SER A 393 8.29 15.13 -38.51
C SER A 393 9.48 14.56 -37.74
N VAL A 394 10.70 14.74 -38.26
CA VAL A 394 11.93 14.28 -37.60
C VAL A 394 12.18 15.05 -36.31
N LEU A 395 12.02 16.38 -36.33
CA LEU A 395 12.17 17.22 -35.14
C LEU A 395 11.16 16.80 -34.05
N GLY A 396 9.90 16.57 -34.42
CA GLY A 396 8.88 16.08 -33.50
C GLY A 396 9.22 14.73 -32.89
N ALA A 397 9.73 13.78 -33.68
CA ALA A 397 10.19 12.48 -33.18
C ALA A 397 11.35 12.62 -32.17
N VAL A 398 12.32 13.49 -32.45
CA VAL A 398 13.43 13.76 -31.52
C VAL A 398 12.92 14.38 -30.21
N VAL A 399 11.98 15.32 -30.29
CA VAL A 399 11.35 15.92 -29.09
C VAL A 399 10.62 14.87 -28.26
N ILE A 400 9.88 13.94 -28.88
CA ILE A 400 9.21 12.83 -28.18
C ILE A 400 10.24 11.97 -27.43
N LEU A 401 11.36 11.61 -28.05
CA LEU A 401 12.42 10.83 -27.41
C LEU A 401 13.07 11.59 -26.25
N LEU A 402 13.34 12.88 -26.42
CA LEU A 402 13.94 13.73 -25.38
C LEU A 402 13.02 13.93 -24.16
N LEU A 403 11.70 13.87 -24.35
CA LEU A 403 10.74 13.96 -23.24
C LEU A 403 10.54 12.61 -22.52
N GLU A 404 10.45 11.50 -23.26
CA GLU A 404 10.11 10.20 -22.66
C GLU A 404 11.33 9.46 -22.05
N ILE A 405 12.53 9.58 -22.65
CA ILE A 405 13.73 8.86 -22.15
C ILE A 405 14.13 9.27 -20.73
N PRO A 406 14.20 10.59 -20.38
CA PRO A 406 14.51 11.00 -19.02
C PRO A 406 13.48 10.52 -17.98
N ASP A 407 12.21 10.48 -18.36
CA ASP A 407 11.13 9.99 -17.49
C ASP A 407 11.28 8.48 -17.22
N MET A 408 11.64 7.70 -18.25
CA MET A 408 11.96 6.27 -18.10
C MET A 408 13.17 6.06 -17.17
N LEU A 409 14.22 6.87 -17.29
CA LEU A 409 15.40 6.80 -16.43
C LEU A 409 15.09 7.20 -14.98
N ARG A 410 14.24 8.22 -14.78
CA ARG A 410 13.84 8.70 -13.44
C ARG A 410 13.00 7.68 -12.67
N VAL A 411 12.04 7.05 -13.34
CA VAL A 411 11.12 6.08 -12.69
C VAL A 411 11.76 4.69 -12.60
N GLY A 412 12.71 4.38 -13.49
CA GLY A 412 13.36 3.09 -13.62
C GLY A 412 12.53 2.13 -14.48
N ALA A 413 13.20 1.41 -15.40
CA ALA A 413 12.55 0.61 -16.43
C ALA A 413 11.49 -0.37 -15.89
N LYS A 414 11.78 -1.08 -14.78
CA LYS A 414 10.84 -2.04 -14.19
C LYS A 414 9.52 -1.40 -13.74
N HIS A 415 9.58 -0.20 -13.14
CA HIS A 415 8.38 0.49 -12.67
C HIS A 415 7.66 1.21 -13.82
N TYR A 416 8.41 1.76 -14.78
CA TYR A 416 7.86 2.38 -15.99
C TYR A 416 7.07 1.37 -16.82
N PHE A 417 7.64 0.20 -17.12
CA PHE A 417 6.93 -0.88 -17.82
C PHE A 417 5.87 -1.58 -16.95
N GLY A 418 5.99 -1.54 -15.62
CA GLY A 418 4.95 -1.99 -14.71
C GLY A 418 3.70 -1.11 -14.74
N GLN A 419 3.87 0.21 -14.90
CA GLN A 419 2.77 1.16 -15.10
C GLN A 419 2.08 0.96 -16.45
N THR A 420 2.80 0.48 -17.47
CA THR A 420 2.25 0.11 -18.79
C THR A 420 1.15 -0.95 -18.72
N ALA A 421 1.16 -1.86 -17.73
CA ALA A 421 0.08 -2.83 -17.56
C ALA A 421 -1.25 -2.19 -17.09
N LEU A 422 -1.18 -1.05 -16.39
CA LEU A 422 -2.32 -0.35 -15.77
C LEU A 422 -2.77 0.85 -16.62
N GLY A 423 -1.80 1.61 -17.13
CA GLY A 423 -1.93 2.80 -17.96
C GLY A 423 -1.66 2.56 -19.45
N GLY A 424 -1.48 1.31 -19.88
CA GLY A 424 -1.37 0.87 -21.28
C GLY A 424 -0.05 1.05 -22.00
N PRO A 425 0.13 0.32 -23.14
CA PRO A 425 1.37 0.24 -23.92
C PRO A 425 1.76 1.53 -24.64
N PHE A 426 0.98 2.60 -24.50
CA PHE A 426 1.13 3.82 -25.29
C PHE A 426 2.52 4.47 -25.16
N HIS A 427 3.12 4.49 -23.97
CA HIS A 427 4.49 4.99 -23.81
C HIS A 427 5.51 4.21 -24.65
N VAL A 428 5.37 2.88 -24.69
CA VAL A 428 6.22 2.02 -25.51
C VAL A 428 5.98 2.27 -27.00
N ILE A 429 4.71 2.48 -27.39
CA ILE A 429 4.32 2.76 -28.78
C ILE A 429 4.80 4.17 -29.21
N PHE A 430 4.80 5.17 -28.33
CA PHE A 430 5.37 6.50 -28.61
C PHE A 430 6.87 6.45 -28.85
N ILE A 431 7.61 5.73 -27.98
CA ILE A 431 9.06 5.57 -28.13
C ILE A 431 9.38 4.75 -29.39
N SER A 432 8.67 3.65 -29.64
CA SER A 432 8.92 2.83 -30.83
C SER A 432 8.61 3.59 -32.12
N TYR A 433 7.51 4.32 -32.18
CA TYR A 433 7.19 5.21 -33.30
C TYR A 433 8.29 6.24 -33.54
N ALA A 434 8.72 6.96 -32.49
CA ALA A 434 9.74 8.00 -32.63
C ALA A 434 11.10 7.43 -33.07
N CYS A 435 11.51 6.28 -32.54
CA CYS A 435 12.70 5.55 -33.01
C CYS A 435 12.59 5.17 -34.49
N LEU A 436 11.45 4.65 -34.94
CA LEU A 436 11.25 4.25 -36.33
C LEU A 436 11.26 5.44 -37.29
N VAL A 437 10.75 6.62 -36.90
CA VAL A 437 10.85 7.85 -37.71
C VAL A 437 12.31 8.29 -37.88
N VAL A 438 13.13 8.20 -36.82
CA VAL A 438 14.57 8.49 -36.92
C VAL A 438 15.27 7.48 -37.84
N ILE A 439 14.95 6.19 -37.71
CA ILE A 439 15.47 5.14 -38.61
C ILE A 439 15.05 5.40 -40.06
N LEU A 440 13.80 5.84 -40.30
CA LEU A 440 13.29 6.18 -41.63
C LEU A 440 14.13 7.32 -42.26
N CYS A 441 14.52 8.32 -41.49
CA CYS A 441 15.42 9.39 -41.93
C CYS A 441 16.80 8.83 -42.33
N VAL A 442 17.37 7.94 -41.50
CA VAL A 442 18.66 7.28 -41.82
C VAL A 442 18.57 6.45 -43.09
N PHE A 443 17.48 5.68 -43.27
CA PHE A 443 17.25 4.86 -44.46
C PHE A 443 17.10 5.72 -45.71
N ARG A 444 16.49 6.90 -45.58
CA ARG A 444 16.36 7.87 -46.65
C ARG A 444 17.72 8.44 -47.09
N VAL A 445 18.58 8.79 -46.14
CA VAL A 445 19.94 9.28 -46.41
C VAL A 445 20.80 8.19 -47.06
N CYS A 446 20.70 6.95 -46.57
CA CYS A 446 21.45 5.80 -47.09
C CYS A 446 20.83 5.17 -48.36
N SER A 447 19.69 5.67 -48.85
CA SER A 447 18.97 5.14 -50.02
C SER A 447 18.66 3.63 -49.96
N VAL A 448 18.21 3.14 -48.80
CA VAL A 448 17.91 1.72 -48.55
C VAL A 448 16.52 1.34 -49.09
N GLN A 449 16.39 0.21 -49.79
CA GLN A 449 15.13 -0.23 -50.41
C GLN A 449 14.01 -0.61 -49.41
N ALA A 450 14.36 -0.99 -48.17
CA ALA A 450 13.41 -1.37 -47.11
C ALA A 450 12.66 -0.17 -46.49
N GLU A 451 12.83 1.05 -47.01
CA GLU A 451 12.19 2.26 -46.51
C GLU A 451 10.65 2.17 -46.47
N LYS A 452 10.04 1.49 -47.45
CA LYS A 452 8.57 1.32 -47.56
C LYS A 452 7.97 0.56 -46.38
N GLU A 453 8.66 -0.49 -45.92
CA GLU A 453 8.19 -1.36 -44.85
C GLU A 453 8.21 -0.64 -43.51
N VAL A 454 9.31 0.08 -43.23
CA VAL A 454 9.47 0.90 -42.02
C VAL A 454 8.44 2.03 -42.00
N MET A 455 8.19 2.67 -43.15
CA MET A 455 7.18 3.72 -43.28
C MET A 455 5.76 3.19 -42.97
N ALA A 456 5.41 2.03 -43.50
CA ALA A 456 4.10 1.41 -43.24
C ALA A 456 3.90 1.13 -41.74
N LEU A 457 4.94 0.60 -41.07
CA LEU A 457 4.90 0.37 -39.63
C LEU A 457 4.76 1.69 -38.84
N CYS A 458 5.47 2.75 -39.23
CA CYS A 458 5.33 4.07 -38.61
C CYS A 458 3.90 4.61 -38.70
N LEU A 459 3.26 4.50 -39.87
CA LEU A 459 1.90 4.98 -40.09
C LEU A 459 0.88 4.24 -39.23
N VAL A 460 1.02 2.92 -39.10
CA VAL A 460 0.13 2.13 -38.23
C VAL A 460 0.31 2.55 -36.77
N LEU A 461 1.55 2.66 -36.30
CA LEU A 461 1.82 3.01 -34.90
C LEU A 461 1.38 4.44 -34.55
N CYS A 462 1.55 5.40 -35.47
CA CYS A 462 1.19 6.80 -35.21
C CYS A 462 -0.32 7.00 -35.04
N TRP A 463 -1.13 6.37 -35.89
CA TRP A 463 -2.59 6.41 -35.78
C TRP A 463 -3.10 5.59 -34.58
N THR A 464 -2.44 4.47 -34.27
CA THR A 464 -2.76 3.68 -33.06
C THR A 464 -2.59 4.52 -31.79
N ASN A 465 -1.57 5.39 -31.75
CA ASN A 465 -1.33 6.31 -30.63
C ASN A 465 -2.44 7.35 -30.43
N VAL A 466 -3.32 7.61 -31.40
CA VAL A 466 -4.49 8.50 -31.21
C VAL A 466 -5.44 7.94 -30.14
N LEU A 467 -5.48 6.61 -29.96
CA LEU A 467 -6.28 5.97 -28.90
C LEU A 467 -5.84 6.40 -27.49
N TYR A 468 -4.58 6.80 -27.30
CA TYR A 468 -4.13 7.38 -26.02
C TYR A 468 -4.95 8.62 -25.66
N PHE A 469 -5.22 9.48 -26.64
CA PHE A 469 -5.99 10.71 -26.45
C PHE A 469 -7.51 10.49 -26.39
N ALA A 470 -8.01 9.34 -26.85
CA ALA A 470 -9.42 8.99 -26.63
C ALA A 470 -9.73 8.80 -25.12
N ARG A 471 -8.71 8.62 -24.27
CA ARG A 471 -8.82 8.59 -22.80
C ARG A 471 -9.06 9.95 -22.13
N GLY A 472 -9.15 11.05 -22.86
CA GLY A 472 -9.57 12.32 -22.27
C GLY A 472 -11.09 12.46 -22.19
N PHE A 473 -11.82 11.60 -22.89
CA PHE A 473 -13.25 11.70 -23.08
C PHE A 473 -13.99 10.66 -22.26
N GLU A 474 -14.96 11.10 -21.47
CA GLU A 474 -15.76 10.24 -20.61
C GLU A 474 -16.49 9.13 -21.38
N MET A 475 -17.00 9.45 -22.58
CA MET A 475 -17.70 8.49 -23.44
C MET A 475 -16.78 7.41 -24.03
N PHE A 476 -15.54 7.76 -24.41
CA PHE A 476 -14.64 6.86 -25.14
C PHE A 476 -13.60 6.18 -24.25
N GLY A 477 -13.23 6.80 -23.14
CA GLY A 477 -12.20 6.33 -22.21
C GLY A 477 -12.38 4.88 -21.75
N PRO A 478 -13.56 4.50 -21.22
CA PRO A 478 -13.82 3.11 -20.80
C PRO A 478 -13.64 2.08 -21.94
N TYR A 479 -14.05 2.41 -23.17
CA TYR A 479 -13.88 1.52 -24.32
C TYR A 479 -12.41 1.33 -24.72
N VAL A 480 -11.60 2.39 -24.64
CA VAL A 480 -10.15 2.28 -24.90
C VAL A 480 -9.49 1.34 -23.88
N ILE A 481 -9.90 1.39 -22.61
CA ILE A 481 -9.41 0.48 -21.56
C ILE A 481 -9.79 -0.96 -21.90
N MET A 482 -11.05 -1.18 -22.33
CA MET A 482 -11.52 -2.50 -22.75
C MET A 482 -10.69 -3.02 -23.93
N ILE A 483 -10.51 -2.23 -25.00
CA ILE A 483 -9.72 -2.62 -26.18
C ILE A 483 -8.29 -2.99 -25.78
N GLN A 484 -7.66 -2.21 -24.90
CA GLN A 484 -6.29 -2.45 -24.47
C GLN A 484 -6.12 -3.72 -23.62
N LYS A 485 -7.05 -3.96 -22.69
CA LYS A 485 -7.06 -5.22 -21.92
C LYS A 485 -7.28 -6.41 -22.85
N VAL A 486 -8.23 -6.28 -23.78
CA VAL A 486 -8.50 -7.30 -24.80
C VAL A 486 -7.29 -7.54 -25.69
N SER A 487 -6.57 -6.51 -26.16
CA SER A 487 -5.39 -6.66 -27.03
C SER A 487 -4.20 -7.32 -26.33
N TYR A 488 -3.94 -6.99 -25.06
CA TYR A 488 -2.91 -7.66 -24.26
C TYR A 488 -3.25 -9.12 -24.04
N THR A 489 -4.52 -9.41 -23.74
CA THR A 489 -5.02 -10.78 -23.64
C THR A 489 -4.89 -11.50 -24.99
N ILE A 490 -5.26 -10.87 -26.11
CA ILE A 490 -5.15 -11.41 -27.48
C ILE A 490 -3.72 -11.84 -27.82
N PHE A 491 -2.71 -11.04 -27.46
CA PHE A 491 -1.30 -11.38 -27.69
C PHE A 491 -0.84 -12.60 -26.89
N ALA A 492 -1.31 -12.76 -25.65
CA ALA A 492 -1.09 -13.98 -24.86
C ALA A 492 -1.98 -15.17 -25.31
N PHE A 493 -3.03 -14.88 -26.07
CA PHE A 493 -4.13 -15.76 -26.44
C PHE A 493 -3.96 -16.48 -27.78
N VAL A 494 -3.05 -16.06 -28.65
CA VAL A 494 -2.69 -16.80 -29.89
C VAL A 494 -2.34 -18.29 -29.61
N LEU A 495 -2.12 -18.67 -28.35
CA LEU A 495 -1.88 -20.04 -27.88
C LEU A 495 -3.11 -20.88 -27.47
N LEU A 496 -4.33 -20.35 -27.25
CA LEU A 496 -5.39 -21.17 -26.60
C LEU A 496 -6.85 -20.71 -26.86
N VAL A 497 -7.39 -21.07 -28.02
CA VAL A 497 -8.65 -20.53 -28.58
C VAL A 497 -9.95 -20.93 -27.84
N ASN A 498 -10.01 -22.08 -27.15
CA ASN A 498 -11.29 -22.60 -26.62
C ASN A 498 -11.61 -22.21 -25.16
N LEU A 499 -10.63 -21.78 -24.37
CA LEU A 499 -10.86 -21.24 -23.00
C LEU A 499 -11.45 -19.81 -23.04
N LEU A 500 -11.37 -19.15 -24.20
CA LEU A 500 -11.58 -17.72 -24.37
C LEU A 500 -13.06 -17.29 -24.26
N ILE A 501 -14.01 -18.06 -24.79
CA ILE A 501 -15.41 -17.63 -24.75
C ILE A 501 -15.90 -17.53 -23.29
N ALA A 502 -15.50 -18.49 -22.45
CA ALA A 502 -15.84 -18.51 -21.03
C ALA A 502 -15.14 -17.38 -20.26
N MET A 503 -13.84 -17.18 -20.47
CA MET A 503 -13.09 -16.09 -19.82
C MET A 503 -13.50 -14.70 -20.33
N MET A 504 -13.97 -14.54 -21.57
CA MET A 504 -14.40 -13.25 -22.10
C MET A 504 -15.68 -12.75 -21.44
N CYS A 505 -16.66 -13.62 -21.20
CA CYS A 505 -17.84 -13.24 -20.44
C CYS A 505 -17.47 -12.82 -19.01
N GLU A 506 -16.61 -13.59 -18.34
CA GLU A 506 -16.19 -13.30 -16.96
C GLU A 506 -15.33 -12.02 -16.87
N THR A 507 -14.43 -11.79 -17.82
CA THR A 507 -13.61 -10.57 -17.88
C THR A 507 -14.42 -9.34 -18.26
N GLN A 508 -15.43 -9.46 -19.13
CA GLN A 508 -16.34 -8.35 -19.45
C GLN A 508 -17.11 -7.89 -18.20
N VAL A 509 -17.66 -8.82 -17.42
CA VAL A 509 -18.39 -8.50 -16.18
C VAL A 509 -17.46 -7.84 -15.16
N ARG A 510 -16.30 -8.45 -14.86
CA ARG A 510 -15.33 -7.89 -13.91
C ARG A 510 -14.77 -6.54 -14.35
N VAL A 511 -14.54 -6.34 -15.64
CA VAL A 511 -14.06 -5.06 -16.18
C VAL A 511 -15.17 -4.01 -16.17
N ALA A 512 -16.43 -4.38 -16.43
CA ALA A 512 -17.55 -3.46 -16.37
C ALA A 512 -17.72 -2.87 -14.96
N GLU A 513 -17.54 -3.67 -13.92
CA GLU A 513 -17.55 -3.22 -12.52
C GLU A 513 -16.35 -2.31 -12.19
N GLU A 514 -15.14 -2.66 -12.65
CA GLU A 514 -13.90 -1.92 -12.34
C GLU A 514 -13.64 -0.71 -13.27
N ARG A 515 -14.43 -0.51 -14.33
CA ARG A 515 -14.11 0.46 -15.40
C ARG A 515 -14.04 1.89 -14.88
N ASP A 516 -14.94 2.26 -13.98
CA ASP A 516 -15.08 3.64 -13.50
C ASP A 516 -13.92 4.00 -12.56
N GLU A 517 -13.51 3.07 -11.69
CA GLU A 517 -12.33 3.24 -10.82
C GLU A 517 -11.03 3.36 -11.64
N LEU A 518 -10.89 2.51 -12.65
CA LEU A 518 -9.73 2.52 -13.55
C LEU A 518 -9.67 3.79 -14.38
N TRP A 519 -10.81 4.22 -14.94
CA TRP A 519 -10.95 5.48 -15.66
C TRP A 519 -10.50 6.66 -14.81
N ARG A 520 -11.01 6.77 -13.58
CA ARG A 520 -10.62 7.85 -12.65
C ARG A 520 -9.13 7.81 -12.33
N THR A 521 -8.57 6.62 -12.10
CA THR A 521 -7.13 6.46 -11.86
C THR A 521 -6.30 6.97 -13.04
N GLN A 522 -6.75 6.74 -14.28
CA GLN A 522 -6.11 7.27 -15.48
C GLN A 522 -6.23 8.78 -15.58
N VAL A 523 -7.40 9.35 -15.30
CA VAL A 523 -7.60 10.81 -15.27
C VAL A 523 -6.66 11.47 -14.24
N VAL A 524 -6.50 10.85 -13.07
CA VAL A 524 -5.52 11.34 -12.06
C VAL A 524 -4.10 11.22 -12.59
N ALA A 525 -3.72 10.09 -13.16
CA ALA A 525 -2.38 9.87 -13.71
C ALA A 525 -2.03 10.88 -14.82
N THR A 526 -2.95 11.13 -15.76
CA THR A 526 -2.77 12.12 -16.83
C THR A 526 -2.71 13.54 -16.28
N THR A 527 -3.56 13.87 -15.29
CA THR A 527 -3.53 15.16 -14.61
C THR A 527 -2.17 15.41 -13.94
N LEU A 528 -1.65 14.44 -13.19
CA LEU A 528 -0.35 14.53 -12.53
C LEU A 528 0.80 14.65 -13.53
N MET A 529 0.73 13.92 -14.65
CA MET A 529 1.71 14.01 -15.73
C MET A 529 1.73 15.41 -16.35
N LEU A 530 0.55 15.97 -16.67
CA LEU A 530 0.42 17.32 -17.21
C LEU A 530 0.93 18.39 -16.23
N GLU A 531 0.54 18.28 -14.96
CA GLU A 531 0.95 19.21 -13.89
C GLU A 531 2.48 19.24 -13.70
N ARG A 532 3.17 18.10 -13.85
CA ARG A 532 4.64 18.03 -13.75
C ARG A 532 5.37 18.52 -15.00
N ARG A 533 4.79 18.35 -16.19
CA ARG A 533 5.41 18.77 -17.46
C ARG A 533 5.17 20.25 -17.78
N LEU A 534 4.07 20.82 -17.30
CA LEU A 534 3.75 22.22 -17.55
C LEU A 534 4.48 23.17 -16.58
N PRO A 535 4.94 24.35 -17.05
CA PRO A 535 5.54 25.35 -16.19
C PRO A 535 4.51 25.90 -15.20
N ARG A 536 4.99 26.28 -14.00
CA ARG A 536 4.16 26.73 -12.88
C ARG A 536 3.20 27.89 -13.16
N ARG A 537 3.49 28.69 -14.18
CA ARG A 537 2.64 29.82 -14.59
C ARG A 537 1.36 29.37 -15.31
N LEU A 538 1.41 28.24 -16.01
CA LEU A 538 0.29 27.71 -16.80
C LEU A 538 -0.66 26.84 -15.96
N TRP A 539 -0.20 26.40 -14.79
CA TRP A 539 -0.95 25.58 -13.85
C TRP A 539 -0.81 26.18 -12.43
N PRO A 540 -1.61 27.19 -12.08
CA PRO A 540 -1.55 27.80 -10.75
C PRO A 540 -2.03 26.82 -9.68
N ARG A 541 -1.55 27.01 -8.45
CA ARG A 541 -1.97 26.20 -7.30
C ARG A 541 -3.47 26.38 -7.05
N LEU A 542 -4.16 25.26 -6.85
CA LEU A 542 -5.59 25.27 -6.57
C LEU A 542 -5.86 25.32 -5.06
N GLY A 543 -7.00 25.91 -4.70
CA GLY A 543 -7.42 26.15 -3.32
C GLY A 543 -7.18 27.59 -2.89
N MET A 544 -7.40 27.85 -1.60
CA MET A 544 -7.18 29.16 -0.98
C MET A 544 -6.12 29.00 0.12
N CYS A 545 -5.15 29.91 0.18
CA CYS A 545 -4.20 29.95 1.28
C CYS A 545 -4.93 30.36 2.57
N GLY A 546 -4.74 29.61 3.65
CA GLY A 546 -5.36 29.88 4.94
C GLY A 546 -4.76 31.06 5.70
N LEU A 547 -3.47 31.35 5.46
CA LEU A 547 -2.71 32.37 6.21
C LEU A 547 -3.36 33.76 6.10
N ASP A 548 -3.85 34.11 4.91
CA ASP A 548 -4.53 35.40 4.65
C ASP A 548 -5.84 35.57 5.44
N TYR A 549 -6.39 34.47 5.97
CA TYR A 549 -7.67 34.43 6.68
C TYR A 549 -7.53 34.03 8.15
N GLY A 550 -6.31 34.03 8.71
CA GLY A 550 -6.06 33.64 10.10
C GLY A 550 -6.20 32.14 10.39
N LEU A 551 -6.17 31.31 9.34
CA LEU A 551 -6.08 29.85 9.46
C LEU A 551 -4.60 29.42 9.44
N SER A 552 -4.33 28.12 9.58
CA SER A 552 -2.96 27.60 9.44
C SER A 552 -2.39 27.89 8.05
N ASP A 553 -1.06 27.84 7.92
CA ASP A 553 -0.34 27.95 6.64
C ASP A 553 -0.54 26.71 5.74
N SER A 554 -1.81 26.43 5.46
CA SER A 554 -2.33 25.30 4.71
C SER A 554 -3.15 25.82 3.54
N TRP A 555 -3.32 24.98 2.54
CA TRP A 555 -4.16 25.28 1.39
C TRP A 555 -5.46 24.52 1.49
N TYR A 556 -6.55 25.22 1.26
CA TYR A 556 -7.87 24.70 1.56
C TYR A 556 -8.77 24.61 0.34
N LEU A 557 -9.59 23.56 0.30
CA LEU A 557 -10.65 23.36 -0.70
C LEU A 557 -12.01 23.42 -0.03
N ARG A 558 -12.86 24.35 -0.49
CA ARG A 558 -14.25 24.41 -0.05
C ARG A 558 -15.09 23.38 -0.79
N VAL A 559 -15.91 22.68 -0.04
CA VAL A 559 -16.81 21.64 -0.53
C VAL A 559 -18.17 21.84 0.12
N GLN A 560 -19.20 21.95 -0.71
CA GLN A 560 -20.58 21.97 -0.24
C GLN A 560 -21.21 20.60 -0.44
N THR A 561 -21.83 20.07 0.61
CA THR A 561 -22.57 18.80 0.54
C THR A 561 -23.98 18.97 1.07
N ASP A 562 -24.93 18.38 0.34
CA ASP A 562 -26.30 18.17 0.78
C ASP A 562 -26.39 16.84 1.54
N ARG A 563 -26.80 16.89 2.81
CA ARG A 563 -26.98 15.72 3.67
C ARG A 563 -28.11 14.82 3.17
N ASN A 564 -29.14 15.35 2.53
CA ASN A 564 -30.26 14.56 2.01
C ASN A 564 -29.83 13.70 0.82
N GLN A 565 -28.93 14.21 -0.03
CA GLN A 565 -28.34 13.42 -1.12
C GLN A 565 -27.43 12.30 -0.61
N LYS A 566 -26.74 12.48 0.52
CA LYS A 566 -25.92 11.40 1.12
C LYS A 566 -26.78 10.23 1.64
N HIS A 567 -27.97 10.50 2.18
CA HIS A 567 -28.90 9.45 2.62
C HIS A 567 -29.51 8.69 1.43
N ASN A 568 -29.72 9.35 0.30
CA ASN A 568 -30.20 8.71 -0.93
C ASN A 568 -29.10 7.98 -1.73
N GLN A 569 -27.82 8.16 -1.37
CA GLN A 569 -26.66 7.50 -2.00
C GLN A 569 -26.10 6.31 -1.20
N THR A 570 -26.64 6.02 -0.01
CA THR A 570 -26.59 4.65 0.53
C THR A 570 -27.47 3.78 -0.38
N PRO A 571 -26.95 2.74 -1.04
CA PRO A 571 -27.75 2.02 -2.02
C PRO A 571 -28.95 1.35 -1.35
N GLN A 572 -30.15 1.78 -1.72
CA GLN A 572 -31.39 0.99 -1.63
C GLN A 572 -31.39 -0.14 -2.69
N ASN A 573 -30.26 -0.81 -2.88
CA ASN A 573 -30.15 -2.05 -3.65
C ASN A 573 -29.75 -3.17 -2.69
N GLN A 574 -30.65 -3.51 -1.77
CA GLN A 574 -30.78 -4.90 -1.35
C GLN A 574 -31.71 -5.57 -2.36
N ASN A 575 -31.14 -5.98 -3.50
CA ASN A 575 -31.71 -7.09 -4.24
C ASN A 575 -31.52 -8.34 -3.36
N PRO A 576 -32.56 -9.13 -3.06
CA PRO A 576 -32.44 -10.31 -2.21
C PRO A 576 -31.59 -11.45 -2.81
N ASP A 577 -31.10 -11.30 -4.06
CA ASP A 577 -30.40 -12.35 -4.80
C ASP A 577 -28.99 -11.91 -5.28
N GLN A 578 -28.12 -11.50 -4.35
CA GLN A 578 -26.67 -11.42 -4.62
C GLN A 578 -25.90 -12.27 -3.60
N PRO A 579 -25.28 -13.39 -4.00
CA PRO A 579 -24.37 -14.12 -3.14
C PRO A 579 -22.91 -13.71 -3.38
N LEU A 580 -22.11 -13.72 -2.31
CA LEU A 580 -20.66 -14.02 -2.28
C LEU A 580 -19.61 -12.96 -2.68
N GLN A 581 -19.59 -11.77 -2.07
CA GLN A 581 -18.34 -10.98 -2.00
C GLN A 581 -18.12 -10.25 -0.66
N ASP A 582 -19.19 -9.85 0.02
CA ASP A 582 -19.12 -9.42 1.42
C ASP A 582 -18.90 -10.60 2.38
N GLN A 583 -19.17 -11.83 1.92
CA GLN A 583 -18.84 -13.04 2.68
C GLN A 583 -17.34 -13.29 2.78
N ASP A 584 -16.48 -12.86 1.85
CA ASP A 584 -15.02 -13.04 1.96
C ASP A 584 -14.36 -11.99 2.87
N GLN A 585 -14.90 -10.77 2.93
CA GLN A 585 -14.44 -9.73 3.86
C GLN A 585 -14.98 -9.95 5.29
N ASN A 586 -16.22 -10.44 5.41
CA ASN A 586 -16.74 -10.92 6.67
C ASN A 586 -16.13 -12.27 7.06
N LEU A 587 -15.76 -13.18 6.13
CA LEU A 587 -14.97 -14.38 6.47
C LEU A 587 -13.59 -13.99 6.93
N THR A 588 -12.92 -13.00 6.32
CA THR A 588 -11.58 -12.58 6.78
C THR A 588 -11.65 -11.80 8.08
N GLN A 589 -12.72 -11.03 8.34
CA GLN A 589 -12.98 -10.43 9.65
C GLN A 589 -13.43 -11.45 10.71
N GLU A 590 -14.24 -12.44 10.36
CA GLU A 590 -14.64 -13.55 11.24
C GLU A 590 -13.49 -14.53 11.45
N LEU A 591 -12.64 -14.80 10.46
CA LEU A 591 -11.39 -15.53 10.58
C LEU A 591 -10.38 -14.72 11.41
N GLN A 592 -10.33 -13.39 11.32
CA GLN A 592 -9.41 -12.57 12.13
C GLN A 592 -9.91 -12.31 13.55
N ILE A 593 -11.23 -12.26 13.77
CA ILE A 593 -11.85 -12.28 15.10
C ILE A 593 -11.76 -13.68 15.68
N GLN A 594 -11.94 -14.74 14.87
CA GLN A 594 -11.61 -16.13 15.23
C GLN A 594 -10.12 -16.31 15.44
N GLU A 595 -9.23 -15.52 14.81
CA GLU A 595 -7.77 -15.61 14.97
C GLU A 595 -7.25 -14.78 16.14
N LEU A 596 -7.89 -13.65 16.48
CA LEU A 596 -7.71 -12.99 17.77
C LEU A 596 -8.30 -13.87 18.88
N GLN A 597 -9.44 -14.51 18.62
CA GLN A 597 -9.95 -15.60 19.43
C GLN A 597 -9.12 -16.87 19.32
N PHE A 598 -8.24 -17.06 18.32
CA PHE A 598 -7.37 -18.25 18.15
C PHE A 598 -6.01 -17.98 18.78
N VAL A 599 -5.50 -16.77 18.82
CA VAL A 599 -4.34 -16.39 19.62
C VAL A 599 -4.78 -16.32 21.08
N ARG A 600 -5.96 -15.76 21.35
CA ARG A 600 -6.61 -15.85 22.66
C ARG A 600 -6.98 -17.29 22.99
N ALA A 601 -7.43 -18.12 22.05
CA ALA A 601 -7.72 -19.54 22.24
C ALA A 601 -6.51 -20.44 22.04
N GLU A 602 -5.34 -20.02 21.58
CA GLU A 602 -4.11 -20.82 21.62
C GLU A 602 -3.43 -20.53 22.94
N LEU A 603 -3.47 -19.28 23.42
CA LEU A 603 -3.10 -18.92 24.79
C LEU A 603 -4.10 -19.51 25.82
N GLN A 604 -5.41 -19.50 25.54
CA GLN A 604 -6.45 -20.13 26.39
C GLN A 604 -6.63 -21.63 26.13
N GLN A 605 -6.42 -22.20 24.93
CA GLN A 605 -6.35 -23.66 24.71
C GLN A 605 -5.05 -24.22 25.24
N LEU A 606 -3.95 -23.47 25.31
CA LEU A 606 -2.82 -23.86 26.18
C LEU A 606 -3.35 -24.08 27.59
N GLY A 607 -4.08 -23.12 28.16
CA GLY A 607 -4.72 -23.25 29.47
C GLY A 607 -5.71 -24.42 29.57
N PHE A 608 -6.61 -24.59 28.60
CA PHE A 608 -7.69 -25.59 28.60
C PHE A 608 -7.22 -27.00 28.26
N MET A 609 -6.25 -27.17 27.36
CA MET A 609 -5.63 -28.45 27.01
C MET A 609 -4.76 -28.95 28.19
N ILE A 610 -4.11 -28.03 28.92
CA ILE A 610 -3.41 -28.31 30.19
C ILE A 610 -4.39 -28.64 31.35
N GLN A 611 -5.60 -28.08 31.36
CA GLN A 611 -6.66 -28.46 32.32
C GLN A 611 -7.26 -29.84 32.00
N LYS A 612 -7.57 -30.14 30.73
CA LYS A 612 -8.12 -31.46 30.30
C LYS A 612 -7.12 -32.60 30.47
N LEU A 613 -5.82 -32.37 30.26
CA LEU A 613 -4.78 -33.38 30.51
C LEU A 613 -4.55 -33.63 32.01
N VAL A 614 -4.73 -32.61 32.87
CA VAL A 614 -4.69 -32.79 34.33
C VAL A 614 -5.92 -33.52 34.86
N GLN A 615 -7.12 -33.26 34.31
CA GLN A 615 -8.35 -33.93 34.73
C GLN A 615 -8.40 -35.41 34.31
N ASN A 616 -7.72 -35.78 33.22
CA ASN A 616 -7.53 -37.17 32.81
C ASN A 616 -6.45 -37.91 33.63
N ARG A 617 -5.44 -37.19 34.18
CA ARG A 617 -4.42 -37.77 35.07
C ARG A 617 -4.91 -37.94 36.51
N THR A 618 -5.73 -37.02 37.01
CA THR A 618 -6.38 -37.18 38.32
C THR A 618 -7.43 -38.30 38.35
N ARG A 619 -7.97 -38.70 37.18
CA ARG A 619 -8.83 -39.89 37.03
C ARG A 619 -8.05 -41.20 36.92
N SER A 620 -6.80 -41.18 36.45
CA SER A 620 -5.95 -42.39 36.41
C SER A 620 -5.33 -42.73 37.77
N ASP A 621 -5.02 -41.71 38.58
CA ASP A 621 -4.40 -41.90 39.90
C ASP A 621 -5.42 -42.30 40.98
N SER A 622 -6.73 -42.11 40.74
CA SER A 622 -7.81 -42.64 41.59
C SER A 622 -8.22 -44.08 41.26
N GLY A 623 -7.57 -44.73 40.28
CA GLY A 623 -7.94 -46.07 39.79
C GLY A 623 -6.93 -47.19 40.13
N SER A 624 -5.88 -46.91 40.90
CA SER A 624 -4.82 -47.87 41.22
C SER A 624 -4.62 -48.08 42.72
N GLN A 625 -5.71 -48.38 43.42
CA GLN A 625 -5.68 -49.18 44.64
C GLN A 625 -6.68 -50.33 44.50
N ILE A 626 -6.30 -51.49 45.05
CA ILE A 626 -6.99 -52.79 45.09
C ILE A 626 -6.65 -53.72 43.90
N PHE A 627 -5.53 -54.46 44.01
CA PHE A 627 -5.52 -55.90 44.28
C PHE A 627 -4.07 -56.45 44.33
N VAL A 628 -3.77 -57.04 45.51
CA VAL A 628 -2.61 -57.85 45.95
C VAL A 628 -1.28 -57.14 46.19
#